data_AF-A0A3N5TMV7-F1
#
_entry.id   AF-A0A3N5TMV7-F1
#
_cell.length_a   1.000
_cell.length_b   1.000
_cell.length_c   1.000
_cell.angle_alpha   90.00
_cell.angle_beta   90.00
_cell.angle_gamma   90.00
#
_symmetry.space_group_name_H-M   'P 1'
#
loop_
_entity.id
_entity.type
_entity.pdbx_description
1 polymer ?
#
loop_
_entity_poly.entity_id
_entity_poly.type
_entity_poly.pdbx_seq_one_letter_code
_entity_poly.pdbx_strand_id
1 'polypeptide(L)' 'MGAKIVTRKELDAWVAALVHAGRVVGVEAKGDKFCYGDLHKAEDLRLDYDVTILPPKQYFLPTDETL' A
#
# COMPACT_ATOMS: atom_id res chain seq x y z
N MET A 1 -14.30 -2.12 25.33
CA MET A 1 -12.93 -2.31 24.79
C MET A 1 -12.50 -0.98 24.18
N GLY A 2 -11.37 -0.42 24.61
CA GLY A 2 -10.84 0.82 24.03
C GLY A 2 -10.12 0.55 22.71
N ALA A 3 -10.14 1.50 21.78
CA ALA A 3 -9.34 1.43 20.58
C ALA A 3 -7.85 1.54 20.94
N LYS A 4 -7.01 0.67 20.36
CA LYS A 4 -5.55 0.82 20.41
C LYS A 4 -5.13 1.79 19.33
N ILE A 5 -4.40 2.83 19.71
CA ILE A 5 -3.88 3.84 18.78
C ILE A 5 -2.44 3.45 18.44
N VAL A 6 -2.13 3.39 17.15
CA VAL A 6 -0.77 3.19 16.64
C VAL A 6 -0.24 4.55 16.19
N THR A 7 0.90 4.95 16.72
CA THR A 7 1.55 6.19 16.28
C THR A 7 2.13 6.04 14.88
N ARG A 8 2.37 7.17 14.19
CA ARG A 8 3.01 7.15 12.87
C ARG A 8 4.36 6.41 12.89
N LYS A 9 5.17 6.65 13.93
CA LYS A 9 6.48 6.00 14.09
C LYS A 9 6.38 4.48 14.26
N GLU A 10 5.42 4.01 15.04
CA GLU A 10 5.18 2.57 15.21
C GLU A 10 4.70 1.92 13.92
N LEU A 11 3.82 2.61 13.18
CA LEU A 11 3.36 2.17 11.87
C LEU A 11 4.53 2.08 10.89
N ASP A 12 5.35 3.12 10.77
CA ASP A 12 6.48 3.16 9.84
C ASP A 12 7.50 2.05 10.17
N ALA A 13 7.81 1.84 11.45
CA ALA A 13 8.70 0.76 11.89
C ALA A 13 8.15 -0.62 11.53
N TRP A 14 6.83 -0.83 11.65
CA TRP A 14 6.19 -2.08 11.29
C TRP A 14 6.20 -2.31 9.77
N VAL A 15 5.86 -1.30 8.97
CA VAL A 15 5.90 -1.40 7.50
C VAL A 15 7.32 -1.67 7.01
N ALA A 16 8.33 -1.00 7.58
CA ALA A 16 9.72 -1.25 7.24
C ALA A 16 10.14 -2.70 7.52
N ALA A 17 9.68 -3.29 8.64
CA ALA A 17 9.93 -4.69 8.95
C ALA A 17 9.26 -5.64 7.94
N LEU A 18 8.05 -5.32 7.47
CA LEU A 18 7.36 -6.10 6.44
C LEU A 18 8.08 -6.05 5.09
N VAL A 19 8.49 -4.85 4.65
CA VAL A 19 9.24 -4.66 3.40
C VAL A 19 10.58 -5.39 3.45
N HIS A 20 11.25 -5.40 4.60
CA HIS A 20 12.47 -6.18 4.79
C HIS A 20 12.22 -7.70 4.74
N ALA A 21 11.09 -8.16 5.29
CA ALA A 21 10.74 -9.58 5.33
C ALA A 21 10.28 -10.13 3.97
N GLY A 22 9.78 -9.28 3.07
CA GLY A 22 9.38 -9.72 1.73
C GLY A 22 8.68 -8.64 0.92
N ARG A 23 8.11 -9.07 -0.20
CA ARG A 23 7.38 -8.18 -1.11
C ARG A 23 6.10 -7.69 -0.42
N VAL A 24 5.98 -6.37 -0.27
CA VAL A 24 4.79 -5.70 0.24
C VAL A 24 4.21 -4.83 -0.85
N VAL A 25 2.92 -5.00 -1.11
CA VAL A 25 2.17 -4.16 -2.04
C VAL A 25 1.26 -3.24 -1.23
N GLY A 26 1.32 -1.95 -1.51
CA GLY A 26 0.52 -0.93 -0.85
C GLY A 26 0.21 0.23 -1.77
N VAL A 27 -0.59 1.18 -1.29
CA VAL A 27 -0.90 2.39 -2.06
C VAL A 27 0.24 3.38 -1.95
N GLU A 28 0.75 3.82 -3.09
CA GLU A 28 1.81 4.81 -3.22
C GLU A 28 1.37 5.99 -4.11
N ALA A 29 2.11 7.10 -4.04
CA ALA A 29 1.90 8.23 -4.93
C ALA A 29 2.50 7.97 -6.31
N LYS A 30 1.75 8.30 -7.36
CA LYS A 30 2.17 8.24 -8.76
C LYS A 30 1.86 9.56 -9.44
N GLY A 31 2.79 10.51 -9.34
CA GLY A 31 2.55 11.91 -9.70
C GLY A 31 1.44 12.50 -8.82
N ASP A 32 0.41 13.07 -9.44
CA ASP A 32 -0.73 13.69 -8.75
C ASP A 32 -1.86 12.70 -8.40
N LYS A 33 -1.60 11.39 -8.53
CA LYS A 33 -2.58 10.31 -8.31
C LYS A 33 -2.00 9.25 -7.38
N PHE A 34 -2.82 8.24 -7.06
CA PHE A 34 -2.40 7.10 -6.24
C PHE A 34 -2.57 5.78 -6.99
N CYS A 35 -1.71 4.81 -6.74
CA CYS A 35 -1.86 3.45 -7.26
C CYS A 35 -1.32 2.42 -6.27
N TYR A 36 -1.74 1.17 -6.42
CA TYR A 36 -1.04 0.08 -5.75
C TYR A 36 0.28 -0.19 -6.46
N GLY A 37 1.34 -0.36 -5.67
CA GLY A 37 2.71 -0.60 -6.11
C GLY A 37 3.51 -1.38 -5.06
N ASP A 38 4.72 -1.79 -5.43
CA ASP A 38 5.66 -2.44 -4.52
C ASP A 38 6.29 -1.39 -3.60
N LEU A 39 6.08 -1.53 -2.29
CA LEU A 39 6.66 -0.60 -1.31
C LEU A 39 8.14 -0.94 -1.09
N HIS A 40 9.00 0.05 -1.28
CA HIS A 40 10.43 -0.08 -1.03
C HIS A 40 10.84 0.51 0.32
N LYS A 41 10.05 1.45 0.85
CA LYS A 41 10.23 2.09 2.15
C LYS A 41 8.89 2.32 2.83
N ALA A 42 8.91 2.54 4.14
CA ALA A 42 7.70 2.78 4.91
C ALA A 42 6.98 4.08 4.50
N GLU A 43 7.75 5.09 4.08
CA GLU A 43 7.26 6.40 3.68
C GLU A 43 6.51 6.38 2.35
N ASP A 44 6.72 5.33 1.53
CA ASP A 44 6.04 5.16 0.24
C ASP A 44 4.53 4.87 0.46
N LEU A 45 4.17 4.30 1.62
CA LEU A 45 2.78 3.99 1.95
C LEU A 45 1.96 5.27 2.18
N ARG A 46 0.91 5.42 1.38
CA ARG A 46 -0.11 6.47 1.50
C ARG A 46 -1.40 5.90 2.06
N LEU A 47 -1.92 6.54 3.11
CA LEU A 47 -3.20 6.23 3.74
C LEU A 47 -4.22 7.36 3.56
N ASP A 48 -3.78 8.49 3.04
CA ASP A 48 -4.49 9.74 2.82
C ASP A 48 -4.92 9.91 1.35
N TYR A 49 -5.22 8.81 0.68
CA TYR A 49 -5.70 8.79 -0.71
C TYR A 49 -7.22 8.69 -0.76
N ASP A 50 -7.81 9.21 -1.83
CA ASP A 50 -9.23 9.09 -2.14
C ASP A 50 -9.50 7.86 -3.01
N VAL A 51 -8.86 7.76 -4.17
CA VAL A 51 -9.02 6.70 -5.17
C VAL A 51 -7.68 6.27 -5.74
N THR A 52 -7.60 5.01 -6.18
CA THR A 52 -6.42 4.48 -6.88
C THR A 52 -6.71 4.36 -8.37
N ILE A 53 -5.68 4.57 -9.21
CA ILE A 53 -5.78 4.41 -10.67
C ILE A 53 -6.19 2.97 -11.01
N LEU A 54 -5.53 2.00 -10.38
CA LEU A 54 -5.84 0.58 -10.50
C LEU A 54 -6.10 0.00 -9.11
N PRO A 55 -7.21 -0.73 -8.92
CA PRO A 55 -7.51 -1.41 -7.66
C PRO A 55 -6.53 -2.58 -7.44
N PRO A 56 -6.46 -3.14 -6.22
CA PRO A 56 -5.51 -4.21 -5.90
C PRO A 56 -5.78 -5.50 -6.68
N LYS A 57 -6.95 -5.62 -7.33
CA LYS A 57 -7.32 -6.76 -8.17
C LYS A 57 -6.28 -7.10 -9.25
N GLN A 58 -5.51 -6.12 -9.72
CA GLN A 58 -4.44 -6.33 -10.71
C GLN A 58 -3.37 -7.34 -10.26
N TYR A 59 -3.22 -7.56 -8.96
CA TYR A 59 -2.26 -8.54 -8.41
C TYR A 59 -2.86 -9.93 -8.21
N PHE A 60 -4.19 -10.06 -8.32
CA PHE A 60 -4.91 -11.31 -8.08
C PHE A 60 -5.57 -11.86 -9.34
N LEU A 61 -5.84 -10.99 -10.31
CA LEU A 61 -6.55 -11.32 -11.54
C LEU A 61 -5.76 -10.81 -12.76
N PRO A 62 -5.79 -11.54 -13.88
CA PRO A 62 -5.29 -11.02 -15.15
C PRO A 62 -6.00 -9.72 -15.51
N THR A 63 -5.28 -8.81 -16.18
CA THR A 63 -5.81 -7.53 -16.66
C THR A 63 -6.34 -7.70 -18.09
N ASP A 64 -7.15 -8.73 -18.31
CA ASP A 64 -7.87 -8.98 -19.54
C ASP A 64 -9.24 -9.57 -19.22
N GLU A 65 -10.22 -9.28 -20.08
CA GLU A 65 -11.53 -9.91 -20.03
C GLU A 65 -11.53 -11.05 -21.05
N THR A 66 -11.75 -12.27 -20.56
CA THR A 66 -11.94 -13.44 -21.42
C THR A 66 -13.39 -13.46 -21.91
N LEU A 67 -13.57 -13.70 -23.22
CA LEU A 67 -14.87 -13.78 -23.91
C LEU A 67 -15.70 -14.99 -23.48
#